data_AF-A0A834VHH8-F1
#
_entry.id   AF-A0A834VHH8-F1
#
_cell.length_a   1.000
_cell.length_b   1.000
_cell.length_c   1.000
_cell.angle_alpha   90.00
_cell.angle_beta   90.00
_cell.angle_gamma   90.00
#
_symmetry.space_group_name_H-M   'P 1'
#
loop_
_entity.id
_entity.type
_entity.pdbx_description
1 polymer ?
#
loop_
_entity_poly.entity_id
_entity_poly.type
_entity_poly.pdbx_seq_one_letter_code
_entity_poly.pdbx_strand_id
1 'polypeptide(L)'
;MDSDVDVYKKTFKLYKNWQPDSSLPLLAPGEDIDTNIFELFRLNQKLNLPDDCQYRDHFHSSDQWLSYRTIKSIDGLMIIKNIFKPQYRSDWFEWFLDELPLKSNDLNLKSNIDLKQCHSSNAKINLRWITFGYHHDWDRKIYDLEQKVIKIPDRIEICCKIIAKALRIEFKPEAGIVNYYPRSSSLGFHTDHSEPNQQAPLFSFSFGSSAIFLIGGPEKSSSKPILPIRLDDGDLVVMSGESRKALHSIPKVLTEITKPPGTSSSKKIFRINLNVRQMFFSDCKC
;
A
#
# COMPACT_ATOMS: atom_id res chain seq x y z
N MET A 1 -38.33 2.97 6.44
CA MET A 1 -37.69 3.02 7.77
C MET A 1 -37.71 1.57 8.26
N ASP A 2 -36.69 0.74 8.12
CA ASP A 2 -35.25 0.94 8.29
C ASP A 2 -34.58 -0.31 7.66
N SER A 3 -33.98 -0.26 6.47
CA SER A 3 -33.40 -1.49 5.86
C SER A 3 -32.26 -1.31 4.85
N ASP A 4 -31.74 -0.10 4.65
CA ASP A 4 -30.55 0.12 3.82
C ASP A 4 -29.28 0.08 4.67
N VAL A 5 -29.02 -1.09 5.25
CA VAL A 5 -27.75 -1.29 5.94
C VAL A 5 -26.66 -1.39 4.88
N ASP A 6 -25.95 -0.27 4.69
CA ASP A 6 -24.74 -0.07 3.88
C ASP A 6 -23.92 -1.36 3.72
N VAL A 7 -23.94 -1.94 2.51
CA VAL A 7 -23.26 -3.19 2.18
C VAL A 7 -21.77 -3.12 2.51
N TYR A 8 -21.13 -1.97 2.32
CA TYR A 8 -19.72 -1.77 2.65
C TYR A 8 -19.49 -1.88 4.16
N LYS A 9 -20.39 -1.29 4.98
CA LYS A 9 -20.31 -1.38 6.44
C LYS A 9 -20.53 -2.81 6.94
N LYS A 10 -21.45 -3.56 6.33
CA LYS A 10 -21.67 -5.00 6.62
C LYS A 10 -20.44 -5.83 6.26
N THR A 11 -19.95 -5.72 5.03
CA THR A 11 -18.79 -6.47 4.54
C THR A 11 -17.55 -6.18 5.37
N PHE A 12 -17.31 -4.91 5.72
CA PHE A 12 -16.22 -4.54 6.62
C PHE A 12 -16.31 -5.26 7.97
N LYS A 13 -17.50 -5.29 8.60
CA LYS A 13 -17.71 -5.99 9.88
C LYS A 13 -17.52 -7.50 9.77
N LEU A 14 -17.95 -8.12 8.67
CA LEU A 14 -17.73 -9.55 8.42
C LEU A 14 -16.24 -9.86 8.36
N TYR A 15 -15.50 -9.14 7.52
CA TYR A 15 -14.07 -9.39 7.35
C TYR A 15 -13.19 -8.95 8.53
N LYS A 16 -13.66 -7.99 9.33
CA LYS A 16 -12.99 -7.63 10.59
C LYS A 16 -12.95 -8.81 11.58
N ASN A 17 -13.95 -9.68 11.52
CA ASN A 17 -14.07 -10.87 12.36
C ASN A 17 -13.70 -12.18 11.61
N TRP A 18 -13.16 -12.08 10.38
CA TRP A 18 -12.74 -13.24 9.60
C TRP A 18 -11.70 -14.07 10.36
N GLN A 19 -11.74 -15.39 10.20
CA GLN A 19 -10.78 -16.34 10.78
C GLN A 19 -10.34 -17.35 9.70
N PRO A 20 -9.19 -18.05 9.86
CA PRO A 20 -8.71 -19.01 8.88
C PRO A 20 -9.70 -20.13 8.51
N ASP A 21 -10.59 -20.52 9.43
CA ASP A 21 -11.65 -21.51 9.26
C ASP A 21 -12.98 -20.91 8.77
N SER A 22 -13.01 -19.61 8.47
CA SER A 22 -14.20 -18.94 7.96
C SER A 22 -14.56 -19.43 6.56
N SER A 23 -15.86 -19.62 6.31
CA SER A 23 -16.40 -19.89 4.97
C SER A 23 -16.44 -18.66 4.06
N LEU A 24 -16.11 -17.46 4.57
CA LEU A 24 -16.07 -16.24 3.78
C LEU A 24 -14.90 -16.32 2.78
N PRO A 25 -15.15 -16.05 1.48
CA PRO A 25 -14.11 -16.13 0.47
C PRO A 25 -13.01 -15.10 0.77
N LEU A 26 -11.75 -15.50 0.55
CA LEU A 26 -10.59 -14.63 0.62
C LEU A 26 -9.70 -14.95 -0.58
N LEU A 27 -9.67 -14.04 -1.55
CA LEU A 27 -8.91 -14.19 -2.77
C LEU A 27 -7.42 -14.07 -2.45
N ALA A 28 -6.62 -15.06 -2.84
CA ALA A 28 -5.17 -15.06 -2.66
C ALA A 28 -4.48 -15.27 -4.02
N PRO A 29 -4.33 -14.20 -4.83
CA PRO A 29 -3.66 -14.29 -6.11
C PRO A 29 -2.28 -14.94 -5.96
N GLY A 30 -2.02 -16.01 -6.71
CA GLY A 30 -0.80 -16.82 -6.63
C GLY A 30 -0.95 -18.17 -5.92
N GLU A 31 -1.98 -18.35 -5.09
CA GLU A 31 -2.30 -19.64 -4.45
C GLU A 31 -3.54 -20.28 -5.08
N ASP A 32 -4.63 -19.50 -5.17
CA ASP A 32 -5.89 -19.93 -5.77
C ASP A 32 -6.48 -18.76 -6.56
N ILE A 33 -6.25 -18.77 -7.88
CA ILE A 33 -6.67 -17.69 -8.78
C ILE A 33 -8.10 -17.97 -9.26
N ASP A 34 -9.03 -17.12 -8.86
CA ASP A 34 -10.32 -17.05 -9.55
C ASP A 34 -10.12 -16.39 -10.92
N THR A 35 -10.03 -17.23 -11.95
CA THR A 35 -9.81 -16.81 -13.35
C THR A 35 -10.99 -16.03 -13.94
N ASN A 36 -12.14 -15.96 -13.25
CA ASN A 36 -13.22 -15.05 -13.64
C ASN A 36 -12.96 -13.62 -13.17
N ILE A 37 -12.17 -13.45 -12.11
CA ILE A 37 -11.86 -12.15 -11.51
C ILE A 37 -10.49 -11.65 -11.99
N PHE A 38 -9.48 -12.53 -11.99
CA PHE A 38 -8.10 -12.18 -12.27
C PHE A 38 -7.54 -12.87 -13.52
N GLU A 39 -6.75 -12.14 -14.29
CA GLU A 39 -5.83 -12.68 -15.28
C GLU A 39 -4.38 -12.57 -14.80
N LEU A 40 -3.55 -13.56 -15.15
CA LEU A 40 -2.11 -13.47 -14.94
C LEU A 40 -1.48 -12.64 -16.06
N PHE A 41 -0.88 -11.52 -15.70
CA PHE A 41 -0.06 -10.68 -16.55
C PHE A 41 1.43 -10.89 -16.24
N ARG A 42 2.20 -11.36 -17.23
CA ARG A 42 3.65 -11.52 -17.10
C ARG A 42 4.38 -10.41 -17.83
N LEU A 43 5.42 -9.88 -17.19
CA LEU A 43 6.38 -9.01 -17.86
C LEU A 43 7.29 -9.89 -18.71
N ASN A 44 7.16 -9.81 -20.04
CA ASN A 44 7.90 -10.66 -20.97
C ASN A 44 9.38 -10.27 -21.14
N GLN A 45 9.88 -9.32 -20.35
CA GLN A 45 11.25 -8.84 -20.48
C GLN A 45 11.83 -8.49 -19.11
N LYS A 46 13.05 -8.99 -18.88
CA LYS A 46 13.86 -8.61 -17.73
C LYS A 46 14.23 -7.14 -17.83
N LEU A 47 14.03 -6.40 -16.75
CA LEU A 47 14.45 -5.02 -16.65
C LEU A 47 15.98 -4.95 -16.52
N ASN A 48 16.64 -4.32 -17.50
CA ASN A 48 18.06 -4.02 -17.41
C ASN A 48 18.26 -2.74 -16.62
N LEU A 49 18.80 -2.89 -15.42
CA LEU A 49 19.20 -1.81 -14.52
C LEU A 49 20.74 -1.70 -14.51
N PRO A 50 21.31 -0.48 -14.49
CA PRO A 50 22.74 -0.27 -14.30
C PRO A 50 23.29 -1.00 -13.07
N ASP A 51 24.58 -1.35 -13.10
CA ASP A 51 25.24 -2.06 -11.99
C ASP A 51 25.33 -1.24 -10.70
N ASP A 52 25.39 0.08 -10.83
CA ASP A 52 25.40 1.04 -9.74
C ASP A 52 23.99 1.47 -9.29
N CYS A 53 22.93 0.93 -9.89
CA CYS A 53 21.56 1.22 -9.49
C CYS A 53 21.30 0.70 -8.07
N GLN A 54 21.17 1.62 -7.11
CA GLN A 54 20.84 1.27 -5.73
C GLN A 54 19.54 0.48 -5.66
N TYR A 55 19.46 -0.43 -4.68
CA TYR A 55 18.30 -1.28 -4.41
C TYR A 55 17.89 -2.24 -5.53
N ARG A 56 18.59 -2.30 -6.67
CA ARG A 56 18.26 -3.22 -7.78
C ARG A 56 18.18 -4.67 -7.31
N ASP A 57 19.08 -5.07 -6.42
CA ASP A 57 19.20 -6.44 -5.94
C ASP A 57 18.14 -6.80 -4.89
N HIS A 58 17.38 -5.80 -4.40
CA HIS A 58 16.31 -6.02 -3.42
C HIS A 58 15.10 -6.70 -4.04
N PHE A 59 14.94 -6.61 -5.36
CA PHE A 59 13.81 -7.17 -6.10
C PHE A 59 14.12 -8.52 -6.71
N HIS A 60 13.10 -9.38 -6.83
CA HIS A 60 13.14 -10.45 -7.82
C HIS A 60 13.27 -9.87 -9.22
N SER A 61 13.80 -10.64 -10.16
CA SER A 61 13.88 -10.20 -11.56
C SER A 61 12.47 -9.90 -12.08
N SER A 62 12.28 -8.81 -12.82
CA SER A 62 10.93 -8.31 -13.17
C SER A 62 10.12 -9.30 -14.01
N ASP A 63 10.79 -10.12 -14.81
CA ASP A 63 10.21 -11.21 -15.61
C ASP A 63 9.73 -12.41 -14.76
N GLN A 64 10.11 -12.45 -13.48
CA GLN A 64 9.63 -13.44 -12.50
C GLN A 64 8.44 -12.93 -11.68
N TRP A 65 8.08 -11.65 -11.80
CA TRP A 65 6.96 -11.09 -11.06
C TRP A 65 5.63 -11.67 -11.55
N LEU A 66 4.88 -12.24 -10.62
CA LEU A 66 3.52 -12.73 -10.87
C LEU A 66 2.55 -11.57 -10.64
N SER A 67 2.08 -10.96 -11.73
CA SER A 67 1.15 -9.83 -11.67
C SER A 67 -0.26 -10.29 -12.04
N TYR A 68 -1.25 -9.97 -11.22
CA TYR A 68 -2.64 -10.35 -11.43
C TYR A 68 -3.48 -9.11 -11.65
N ARG A 69 -4.19 -9.02 -12.77
CA ARG A 69 -5.05 -7.88 -13.11
C ARG A 69 -6.50 -8.29 -13.08
N THR A 70 -7.37 -7.40 -12.66
CA THR A 70 -8.82 -7.62 -12.71
C THR A 70 -9.34 -7.54 -14.15
N ILE A 71 -10.24 -8.46 -14.53
CA ILE A 71 -10.81 -8.52 -15.90
C ILE A 71 -12.33 -8.37 -15.97
N LYS A 72 -13.05 -8.66 -14.89
CA LYS A 72 -14.53 -8.60 -14.83
C LYS A 72 -15.03 -8.03 -13.50
N SER A 73 -14.30 -7.06 -12.98
CA SER A 73 -14.63 -6.42 -11.71
C SER A 73 -14.27 -4.93 -11.77
N ILE A 74 -13.21 -4.49 -11.10
CA ILE A 74 -12.83 -3.08 -11.00
C ILE A 74 -11.61 -2.86 -11.88
N ASP A 75 -11.75 -2.10 -12.96
CA ASP A 75 -10.69 -1.97 -13.95
C ASP A 75 -9.47 -1.23 -13.40
N GLY A 76 -8.28 -1.65 -13.86
CA GLY A 76 -7.01 -1.01 -13.50
C GLY A 76 -6.43 -1.39 -12.14
N LEU A 77 -7.01 -2.37 -11.44
CA LEU A 77 -6.40 -2.99 -10.25
C LEU A 77 -5.39 -4.05 -10.67
N MET A 78 -4.16 -3.96 -10.16
CA MET A 78 -3.13 -4.97 -10.34
C MET A 78 -2.49 -5.34 -9.00
N ILE A 79 -2.34 -6.63 -8.74
CA ILE A 79 -1.64 -7.19 -7.58
C ILE A 79 -0.38 -7.89 -8.08
N ILE A 80 0.79 -7.41 -7.70
CA ILE A 80 2.07 -8.02 -8.03
C ILE A 80 2.60 -8.71 -6.79
N LYS A 81 2.66 -10.05 -6.86
CA LYS A 81 3.02 -10.88 -5.71
C LYS A 81 4.51 -10.88 -5.49
N ASN A 82 4.91 -10.71 -4.22
CA ASN A 82 6.27 -10.91 -3.76
C ASN A 82 7.35 -10.23 -4.66
N ILE A 83 7.32 -8.91 -4.77
CA ILE A 83 8.29 -8.20 -5.62
C ILE A 83 9.69 -8.14 -4.98
N PHE A 84 9.78 -8.18 -3.65
CA PHE A 84 11.04 -8.10 -2.89
C PHE A 84 11.57 -9.47 -2.51
N LYS A 85 12.89 -9.70 -2.70
CA LYS A 85 13.50 -10.94 -2.23
C LYS A 85 13.39 -11.06 -0.70
N PRO A 86 13.13 -12.26 -0.15
CA PRO A 86 12.85 -12.45 1.28
C PRO A 86 13.86 -11.79 2.22
N GLN A 87 15.15 -11.84 1.92
CA GLN A 87 16.22 -11.31 2.77
C GLN A 87 16.21 -9.79 2.92
N TYR A 88 15.55 -9.04 2.02
CA TYR A 88 15.46 -7.59 2.11
C TYR A 88 14.16 -7.10 2.74
N ARG A 89 13.14 -7.96 2.90
CA ARG A 89 11.85 -7.54 3.45
C ARG A 89 11.96 -7.11 4.91
N SER A 90 12.82 -7.77 5.70
CA SER A 90 13.16 -7.35 7.07
C SER A 90 13.81 -5.98 7.08
N ASP A 91 14.79 -5.75 6.21
CA ASP A 91 15.49 -4.47 6.08
C ASP A 91 14.52 -3.34 5.73
N TRP A 92 13.59 -3.56 4.79
CA TRP A 92 12.53 -2.59 4.51
C TRP A 92 11.61 -2.33 5.71
N PHE A 93 11.14 -3.39 6.36
CA PHE A 93 10.24 -3.28 7.51
C PHE A 93 10.89 -2.51 8.67
N GLU A 94 12.14 -2.83 8.99
CA GLU A 94 12.92 -2.18 10.05
C GLU A 94 13.29 -0.75 9.68
N TRP A 95 13.64 -0.50 8.42
CA TRP A 95 13.88 0.86 7.94
C TRP A 95 12.66 1.77 8.13
N PHE A 96 11.45 1.31 7.78
CA PHE A 96 10.23 2.09 8.02
C PHE A 96 9.92 2.27 9.51
N LEU A 97 10.19 1.27 10.33
CA LEU A 97 9.84 1.29 11.76
C LEU A 97 10.83 2.08 12.61
N ASP A 98 12.11 1.96 12.30
CA ASP A 98 13.21 2.37 13.19
C ASP A 98 14.02 3.51 12.60
N GLU A 99 14.32 3.51 11.29
CA GLU A 99 15.19 4.52 10.68
C GLU A 99 14.44 5.73 10.13
N LEU A 100 13.33 5.53 9.43
CA LEU A 100 12.55 6.61 8.83
C LEU A 100 12.13 7.67 9.87
N PRO A 101 11.63 7.32 11.08
CA PRO A 101 11.32 8.31 12.12
C PRO A 101 12.51 9.20 12.50
N LEU A 102 13.73 8.66 12.49
CA LEU A 102 14.95 9.39 12.85
C LEU A 102 15.33 10.44 11.81
N LYS A 103 14.85 10.28 10.57
CA LYS A 103 15.07 11.21 9.45
C LYS A 103 14.01 12.32 9.39
N SER A 104 13.24 12.52 10.46
CA SER A 104 12.11 13.46 10.50
C SER A 104 12.45 14.89 10.09
N ASN A 105 13.54 15.47 10.61
CA ASN A 105 13.96 16.81 10.24
C ASN A 105 14.48 16.85 8.79
N ASP A 106 15.33 15.89 8.42
CA ASP A 106 16.01 15.88 7.13
C ASP A 106 15.02 15.74 5.97
N LEU A 107 13.98 14.94 6.14
CA LEU A 107 12.97 14.64 5.12
C LEU A 107 11.68 15.45 5.29
N ASN A 108 11.62 16.37 6.26
CA ASN A 108 10.42 17.12 6.60
C ASN A 108 9.21 16.19 6.80
N LEU A 109 9.33 15.19 7.68
CA LEU A 109 8.27 14.21 7.91
C LEU A 109 7.18 14.78 8.83
N LYS A 110 5.92 14.43 8.57
CA LYS A 110 4.79 14.62 9.51
C LYS A 110 4.22 13.29 9.94
N SER A 111 3.70 13.22 11.16
CA SER A 111 3.12 11.99 11.74
C SER A 111 2.04 12.30 12.78
N ASN A 112 1.31 11.27 13.20
CA ASN A 112 0.30 11.38 14.25
C ASN A 112 0.87 11.50 15.68
N ILE A 113 2.19 11.38 15.83
CA ILE A 113 2.93 11.57 17.08
C ILE A 113 4.16 12.44 16.81
N ASP A 114 4.82 12.96 17.84
CA ASP A 114 6.11 13.62 17.70
C ASP A 114 7.23 12.58 17.45
N LEU A 115 7.82 12.59 16.24
CA LEU A 115 8.87 11.63 15.86
C LEU A 115 10.16 11.83 16.67
N LYS A 116 10.40 13.03 17.24
CA LYS A 116 11.57 13.27 18.11
C LYS A 116 11.47 12.47 19.41
N GLN A 117 10.28 12.03 19.79
CA GLN A 117 10.03 11.21 20.98
C GLN A 117 10.02 9.71 20.66
N CYS A 118 10.13 9.34 19.37
CA CYS A 118 10.02 7.97 18.87
C CYS A 118 11.25 7.08 19.18
N HIS A 119 12.26 7.63 19.86
CA HIS A 119 13.41 6.84 20.35
C HIS A 119 13.03 5.84 21.44
N SER A 120 11.92 6.07 22.17
CA SER A 120 11.41 5.13 23.17
C SER A 120 10.50 4.07 22.53
N SER A 121 10.69 2.81 22.91
CA SER A 121 9.85 1.68 22.47
C SER A 121 8.36 1.90 22.74
N ASN A 122 8.01 2.71 23.74
CA ASN A 122 6.64 3.05 24.09
C ASN A 122 5.98 4.05 23.12
N ALA A 123 6.70 5.02 22.58
CA ALA A 123 6.14 5.98 21.62
C ALA A 123 5.77 5.30 20.28
N LYS A 124 6.59 4.32 19.84
CA LYS A 124 6.34 3.53 18.61
C LYS A 124 5.01 2.77 18.64
N ILE A 125 4.47 2.49 19.83
CA ILE A 125 3.17 1.81 20.00
C ILE A 125 2.02 2.64 19.42
N ASN A 126 2.14 3.96 19.49
CA ASN A 126 1.10 4.89 19.08
C ASN A 126 1.31 5.43 17.66
N LEU A 127 2.41 5.07 16.99
CA LEU A 127 2.64 5.45 15.60
C LEU A 127 1.61 4.77 14.70
N ARG A 128 0.91 5.56 13.88
CA ARG A 128 -0.14 5.11 12.95
C ARG A 128 0.14 5.55 11.54
N TRP A 129 0.70 6.75 11.35
CA TRP A 129 1.11 7.19 10.03
C TRP A 129 2.32 8.11 10.06
N ILE A 130 3.10 8.06 8.99
CA ILE A 130 4.10 9.06 8.59
C ILE A 130 3.78 9.50 7.17
N THR A 131 3.92 10.80 6.89
CA THR A 131 3.84 11.34 5.53
C THR A 131 5.17 12.00 5.14
N PHE A 132 5.50 11.93 3.86
CA PHE A 132 6.64 12.59 3.22
C PHE A 132 6.23 13.10 1.83
N GLY A 133 7.06 13.93 1.20
CA GLY A 133 6.66 14.68 0.01
C GLY A 133 5.60 15.73 0.36
N TYR A 134 4.58 15.89 -0.48
CA TYR A 134 3.42 16.73 -0.13
C TYR A 134 2.60 16.10 1.00
N HIS A 135 2.32 16.88 2.04
CA HIS A 135 1.56 16.39 3.18
C HIS A 135 0.05 16.49 2.95
N HIS A 136 -0.65 15.43 3.30
CA HIS A 136 -2.12 15.42 3.36
C HIS A 136 -2.59 16.06 4.67
N ASP A 137 -3.50 17.01 4.56
CA ASP A 137 -4.27 17.57 5.68
C ASP A 137 -5.50 16.69 5.90
N TRP A 138 -5.50 15.95 7.00
CA TRP A 138 -6.56 15.00 7.33
C TRP A 138 -7.91 15.66 7.65
N ASP A 139 -7.89 16.91 8.15
CA ASP A 139 -9.10 17.64 8.53
C ASP A 139 -9.78 18.22 7.29
N ARG A 140 -8.99 18.85 6.41
CA ARG A 140 -9.47 19.47 5.17
C ARG A 140 -9.57 18.49 4.00
N LYS A 141 -8.93 17.32 4.11
CA LYS A 141 -8.84 16.28 3.08
C LYS A 141 -8.24 16.75 1.77
N ILE A 142 -7.27 17.66 1.86
CA ILE A 142 -6.52 18.22 0.73
C ILE A 142 -5.02 18.12 1.01
N TYR A 143 -4.19 18.23 -0.02
CA TYR A 143 -2.75 18.37 0.18
C TYR A 143 -2.36 19.83 0.38
N ASP A 144 -1.33 20.06 1.19
CA ASP A 144 -0.68 21.36 1.34
C ASP A 144 0.21 21.64 0.12
N LEU A 145 -0.37 22.29 -0.90
CA LEU A 145 0.33 22.62 -2.15
C LEU A 145 1.26 23.84 -2.01
N GLU A 146 1.20 24.58 -0.90
CA GLU A 146 2.06 25.74 -0.63
C GLU A 146 3.35 25.34 0.13
N GLN A 147 3.49 24.05 0.42
CA GLN A 147 4.63 23.51 1.14
C GLN A 147 5.96 23.80 0.41
N LYS A 148 6.90 24.44 1.12
CA LYS A 148 8.19 24.89 0.55
C LYS A 148 9.24 23.80 0.45
N VAL A 149 9.15 22.75 1.28
CA VAL A 149 10.16 21.69 1.36
C VAL A 149 9.51 20.35 1.03
N ILE A 150 9.71 19.89 -0.20
CA ILE A 150 9.21 18.60 -0.68
C ILE A 150 10.39 17.63 -0.78
N LYS A 151 10.37 16.55 0.00
CA LYS A 151 11.42 15.54 0.00
C LYS A 151 10.82 14.15 -0.05
N ILE A 152 11.28 13.36 -1.02
CA ILE A 152 10.99 11.94 -1.13
C ILE A 152 12.23 11.19 -0.66
N PRO A 153 12.12 10.17 0.21
CA PRO A 153 13.27 9.35 0.55
C PRO A 153 13.82 8.65 -0.69
N ASP A 154 15.13 8.75 -0.95
CA ASP A 154 15.81 8.14 -2.12
C ASP A 154 15.45 6.66 -2.29
N ARG A 155 15.43 5.93 -1.17
CA ARG A 155 15.04 4.52 -1.09
C ARG A 155 13.66 4.28 -1.73
N ILE A 156 12.68 5.14 -1.48
CA ILE A 156 11.33 5.05 -2.05
C ILE A 156 11.33 5.54 -3.50
N GLU A 157 12.02 6.64 -3.80
CA GLU A 157 12.08 7.22 -5.14
C GLU A 157 12.65 6.24 -6.16
N ILE A 158 13.79 5.63 -5.85
CA ILE A 158 14.47 4.67 -6.72
C ILE A 158 13.61 3.41 -6.93
N CYS A 159 12.99 2.89 -5.88
CA CYS A 159 12.09 1.76 -5.99
C CYS A 159 10.88 2.05 -6.88
N CYS A 160 10.24 3.22 -6.73
CA CYS A 160 9.15 3.63 -7.60
C CYS A 160 9.60 3.76 -9.06
N LYS A 161 10.80 4.30 -9.31
CA LYS A 161 11.39 4.38 -10.67
C LYS A 161 11.61 2.99 -11.29
N ILE A 162 12.15 2.04 -10.52
CA ILE A 162 12.35 0.66 -10.99
C ILE A 162 11.01 0.02 -11.39
N ILE A 163 10.00 0.14 -10.53
CA ILE A 163 8.67 -0.45 -10.76
C ILE A 163 7.97 0.21 -11.95
N ALA A 164 7.98 1.55 -12.02
CA ALA A 164 7.40 2.29 -13.12
C ALA A 164 8.04 1.90 -14.47
N LYS A 165 9.38 1.76 -14.49
CA LYS A 165 10.13 1.30 -15.67
C LYS A 165 9.80 -0.15 -16.03
N ALA A 166 9.69 -1.06 -15.05
CA ALA A 166 9.30 -2.45 -15.28
C ALA A 166 7.88 -2.56 -15.86
N LEU A 167 6.95 -1.77 -15.34
CA LEU A 167 5.55 -1.74 -15.76
C LEU A 167 5.30 -0.89 -17.01
N ARG A 168 6.32 -0.17 -17.50
CA ARG A 168 6.25 0.75 -18.65
C ARG A 168 5.17 1.82 -18.47
N ILE A 169 5.11 2.40 -17.28
CA ILE A 169 4.20 3.49 -16.94
C ILE A 169 5.00 4.73 -16.51
N GLU A 170 4.48 5.90 -16.84
CA GLU A 170 4.99 7.14 -16.27
C GLU A 170 4.50 7.28 -14.83
N PHE A 171 5.44 7.51 -13.92
CA PHE A 171 5.12 7.75 -12.52
C PHE A 171 6.25 8.53 -11.85
N LYS A 172 5.88 9.60 -11.17
CA LYS A 172 6.79 10.39 -10.34
C LYS A 172 6.28 10.37 -8.89
N PRO A 173 7.05 9.82 -7.94
CA PRO A 173 6.66 9.86 -6.54
C PRO A 173 6.76 11.30 -6.03
N GLU A 174 5.67 11.85 -5.54
CA GLU A 174 5.59 13.25 -5.07
C GLU A 174 4.96 13.37 -3.68
N ALA A 175 4.17 12.37 -3.28
CA ALA A 175 3.65 12.25 -1.93
C ALA A 175 3.64 10.78 -1.50
N GLY A 176 3.80 10.53 -0.21
CA GLY A 176 3.59 9.20 0.33
C GLY A 176 3.11 9.17 1.76
N ILE A 177 2.39 8.10 2.08
CA ILE A 177 1.85 7.82 3.40
C ILE A 177 2.29 6.41 3.80
N VAL A 178 3.04 6.33 4.89
CA VAL A 178 3.38 5.07 5.55
C VAL A 178 2.34 4.84 6.64
N ASN A 179 1.59 3.76 6.54
CA ASN A 179 0.60 3.33 7.53
C ASN A 179 1.16 2.20 8.39
N TYR A 180 1.07 2.35 9.71
CA TYR A 180 1.57 1.41 10.70
C TYR A 180 0.41 0.73 11.41
N TYR A 181 0.34 -0.60 11.29
CA TYR A 181 -0.77 -1.40 11.76
C TYR A 181 -0.37 -2.30 12.94
N PRO A 182 -0.81 -1.98 14.16
CA PRO A 182 -0.88 -2.94 15.26
C PRO A 182 -1.85 -4.10 14.96
N ARG A 183 -1.77 -5.17 15.75
CA ARG A 183 -2.56 -6.40 15.58
C ARG A 183 -4.08 -6.17 15.40
N SER A 184 -4.67 -5.27 16.20
CA SER A 184 -6.12 -5.01 16.20
C SER A 184 -6.55 -3.80 15.36
N SER A 185 -5.62 -3.23 14.59
CA SER A 185 -5.92 -2.05 13.78
C SER A 185 -6.72 -2.40 12.54
N SER A 186 -7.53 -1.45 12.11
CA SER A 186 -8.35 -1.57 10.90
C SER A 186 -8.51 -0.19 10.28
N LEU A 187 -8.59 -0.12 8.96
CA LEU A 187 -8.88 1.09 8.19
C LEU A 187 -10.21 0.91 7.47
N GLY A 188 -11.20 1.75 7.77
CA GLY A 188 -12.53 1.69 7.16
C GLY A 188 -12.53 1.98 5.66
N PHE A 189 -13.69 1.80 5.01
CA PHE A 189 -13.85 2.15 3.61
C PHE A 189 -13.63 3.65 3.35
N HIS A 190 -12.73 3.95 2.43
CA HIS A 190 -12.40 5.30 1.98
C HIS A 190 -11.96 5.28 0.51
N THR A 191 -11.81 6.47 -0.07
CA THR A 191 -11.27 6.68 -1.41
C THR A 191 -10.10 7.66 -1.31
N ASP A 192 -9.10 7.48 -2.16
CA ASP A 192 -7.96 8.40 -2.26
C ASP A 192 -8.16 9.32 -3.47
N HIS A 193 -8.73 10.52 -3.27
CA HIS A 193 -9.01 11.46 -4.37
C HIS A 193 -8.51 12.88 -4.11
N SER A 194 -7.64 13.06 -3.12
CA SER A 194 -7.16 14.39 -2.72
C SER A 194 -6.07 14.93 -3.67
N GLU A 195 -5.48 14.09 -4.52
CA GLU A 195 -4.44 14.49 -5.47
C GLU A 195 -5.03 15.27 -6.67
N PRO A 196 -4.39 16.36 -7.14
CA PRO A 196 -4.78 17.02 -8.39
C PRO A 196 -4.74 16.08 -9.60
N ASN A 197 -3.68 15.26 -9.71
CA ASN A 197 -3.56 14.23 -10.74
C ASN A 197 -4.15 12.89 -10.26
N GLN A 198 -5.44 12.68 -10.52
CA GLN A 198 -6.11 11.40 -10.26
C GLN A 198 -5.94 10.38 -11.41
N GLN A 199 -5.24 10.72 -12.50
CA GLN A 199 -4.97 9.80 -13.61
C GLN A 199 -3.73 8.94 -13.35
N ALA A 200 -2.75 9.49 -12.61
CA ALA A 200 -1.57 8.74 -12.22
C ALA A 200 -1.94 7.57 -11.28
N PRO A 201 -1.25 6.42 -11.42
CA PRO A 201 -1.48 5.27 -10.57
C PRO A 201 -1.08 5.56 -9.12
N LEU A 202 -1.62 4.76 -8.19
CA LEU A 202 -1.16 4.69 -6.81
C LEU A 202 -0.42 3.37 -6.62
N PHE A 203 0.78 3.43 -6.02
CA PHE A 203 1.54 2.25 -5.61
C PHE A 203 1.37 2.02 -4.12
N SER A 204 0.92 0.83 -3.73
CA SER A 204 0.68 0.42 -2.35
C SER A 204 1.48 -0.84 -2.02
N PHE A 205 2.57 -0.66 -1.28
CA PHE A 205 3.48 -1.72 -0.86
C PHE A 205 3.04 -2.34 0.47
N SER A 206 3.31 -3.63 0.65
CA SER A 206 3.00 -4.36 1.88
C SER A 206 4.24 -4.99 2.49
N PHE A 207 4.46 -4.74 3.79
CA PHE A 207 5.53 -5.35 4.57
C PHE A 207 4.99 -5.90 5.91
N GLY A 208 5.53 -7.04 6.34
CA GLY A 208 5.17 -7.71 7.59
C GLY A 208 3.97 -8.64 7.47
N SER A 209 3.15 -8.70 8.52
CA SER A 209 1.95 -9.56 8.54
C SER A 209 1.00 -9.27 7.38
N SER A 210 0.37 -10.33 6.88
CA SER A 210 -0.65 -10.28 5.84
C SER A 210 -1.87 -9.49 6.32
N ALA A 211 -2.67 -8.99 5.40
CA ALA A 211 -3.92 -8.31 5.70
C ALA A 211 -5.01 -8.66 4.70
N ILE A 212 -6.25 -8.51 5.14
CA ILE A 212 -7.40 -8.50 4.24
C ILE A 212 -7.55 -7.08 3.70
N PHE A 213 -7.51 -6.94 2.38
CA PHE A 213 -7.80 -5.73 1.64
C PHE A 213 -9.15 -5.91 0.97
N LEU A 214 -10.09 -5.01 1.24
CA LEU A 214 -11.36 -4.97 0.52
C LEU A 214 -11.33 -3.84 -0.48
N ILE A 215 -11.79 -4.08 -1.70
CA ILE A 215 -11.94 -3.06 -2.74
C ILE A 215 -13.27 -3.25 -3.48
N GLY A 216 -14.04 -2.18 -3.63
CA GLY A 216 -15.33 -2.17 -4.33
C GLY A 216 -15.34 -1.15 -5.47
N GLY A 217 -16.52 -0.70 -5.88
CA GLY A 217 -16.63 0.37 -6.88
C GLY A 217 -16.24 1.77 -6.37
N PRO A 218 -16.25 2.78 -7.26
CA PRO A 218 -15.86 4.16 -6.95
C PRO A 218 -16.82 4.88 -5.98
N GLU A 219 -18.04 4.37 -5.84
CA GLU A 219 -19.07 4.91 -4.96
C GLU A 219 -19.89 3.79 -4.32
N LYS A 220 -20.60 4.11 -3.23
CA LYS A 220 -21.35 3.10 -2.46
C LYS A 220 -22.53 2.47 -3.23
N SER A 221 -23.08 3.20 -4.18
CA SER A 221 -24.17 2.78 -5.08
C SER A 221 -23.70 1.88 -6.21
N SER A 222 -22.38 1.71 -6.39
CA SER A 222 -21.83 0.90 -7.48
C SER A 222 -22.32 -0.55 -7.41
N SER A 223 -22.69 -1.09 -8.58
CA SER A 223 -23.03 -2.50 -8.75
C SER A 223 -21.82 -3.45 -8.75
N LYS A 224 -20.60 -2.90 -8.85
CA LYS A 224 -19.36 -3.70 -8.77
C LYS A 224 -19.26 -4.41 -7.42
N PRO A 225 -18.87 -5.70 -7.38
CA PRO A 225 -18.74 -6.44 -6.13
C PRO A 225 -17.59 -5.90 -5.27
N ILE A 226 -17.67 -6.13 -3.96
CA ILE A 226 -16.54 -5.91 -3.04
C ILE A 226 -15.66 -7.16 -3.08
N LEU A 227 -14.41 -7.00 -3.50
CA LEU A 227 -13.42 -8.07 -3.57
C LEU A 227 -12.62 -8.15 -2.27
N PRO A 228 -12.62 -9.29 -1.57
CA PRO A 228 -11.75 -9.55 -0.43
C PRO A 228 -10.44 -10.20 -0.87
N ILE A 229 -9.34 -9.47 -0.80
CA ILE A 229 -8.02 -9.90 -1.30
C ILE A 229 -7.05 -9.99 -0.14
N ARG A 230 -6.30 -11.10 -0.03
CA ARG A 230 -5.18 -11.24 0.90
C ARG A 230 -3.94 -10.56 0.32
N LEU A 231 -3.41 -9.60 1.05
CA LEU A 231 -2.10 -8.99 0.75
C LEU A 231 -1.07 -9.53 1.73
N ASP A 232 0.04 -10.00 1.20
CA ASP A 232 1.12 -10.64 1.95
C ASP A 232 2.38 -9.75 1.97
N ASP A 233 3.38 -10.19 2.75
CA ASP A 233 4.68 -9.53 2.84
C ASP A 233 5.39 -9.47 1.46
N GLY A 234 5.77 -8.27 1.04
CA GLY A 234 6.44 -8.03 -0.23
C GLY A 234 5.50 -7.85 -1.42
N ASP A 235 4.19 -7.84 -1.23
CA ASP A 235 3.23 -7.56 -2.32
C ASP A 235 3.17 -6.07 -2.67
N LEU A 236 2.89 -5.79 -3.95
CA LEU A 236 2.57 -4.48 -4.47
C LEU A 236 1.17 -4.46 -5.07
N VAL A 237 0.35 -3.51 -4.63
CA VAL A 237 -0.92 -3.16 -5.25
C VAL A 237 -0.68 -1.92 -6.13
N VAL A 238 -1.12 -1.98 -7.38
CA VAL A 238 -1.17 -0.81 -8.28
C VAL A 238 -2.65 -0.51 -8.57
N MET A 239 -3.08 0.70 -8.23
CA MET A 239 -4.44 1.17 -8.50
C MET A 239 -4.39 2.26 -9.56
N SER A 240 -4.98 2.00 -10.72
CA SER A 240 -5.08 2.91 -11.88
C SER A 240 -6.51 2.92 -12.43
N GLY A 241 -6.87 3.87 -13.29
CA GLY A 241 -8.19 3.92 -13.91
C GLY A 241 -9.34 3.94 -12.89
N GLU A 242 -10.31 3.02 -13.02
CA GLU A 242 -11.45 2.92 -12.10
C GLU A 242 -11.00 2.60 -10.67
N SER A 243 -10.07 1.66 -10.51
CA SER A 243 -9.56 1.25 -9.20
C SER A 243 -8.92 2.40 -8.43
N ARG A 244 -8.34 3.39 -9.12
CA ARG A 244 -7.72 4.57 -8.49
C ARG A 244 -8.69 5.39 -7.64
N LYS A 245 -9.99 5.30 -7.95
CA LYS A 245 -11.09 6.00 -7.28
C LYS A 245 -11.96 5.06 -6.43
N ALA A 246 -11.62 3.77 -6.37
CA ALA A 246 -12.40 2.76 -5.69
C ALA A 246 -12.44 2.94 -4.18
N LEU A 247 -13.61 2.63 -3.59
CA LEU A 247 -13.75 2.45 -2.15
C LEU A 247 -12.94 1.24 -1.72
N HIS A 248 -12.04 1.43 -0.76
CA HIS A 248 -11.20 0.35 -0.25
C HIS A 248 -10.95 0.43 1.26
N SER A 249 -10.59 -0.69 1.88
CA SER A 249 -10.42 -0.81 3.34
C SER A 249 -9.44 -1.92 3.73
N ILE A 250 -8.95 -1.84 4.96
CA ILE A 250 -8.16 -2.89 5.62
C ILE A 250 -8.91 -3.31 6.90
N PRO A 251 -9.87 -4.24 6.84
CA PRO A 251 -10.63 -4.65 8.03
C PRO A 251 -9.80 -5.42 9.06
N LYS A 252 -8.78 -6.18 8.65
CA LYS A 252 -8.03 -7.08 9.55
C LYS A 252 -6.58 -7.29 9.11
N VAL A 253 -5.66 -7.28 10.09
CA VAL A 253 -4.29 -7.80 9.98
C VAL A 253 -4.27 -9.26 10.45
N LEU A 254 -3.68 -10.14 9.65
CA LEU A 254 -3.68 -11.60 9.81
C LEU A 254 -2.39 -12.11 10.47
N THR A 255 -2.21 -11.73 11.74
CA THR A 255 -1.03 -12.12 12.55
C THR A 255 -0.89 -13.62 12.80
N GLU A 256 -1.97 -14.36 12.59
CA GLU A 256 -2.07 -15.81 12.67
C GLU A 256 -1.51 -16.54 11.44
N ILE A 257 -1.44 -15.86 10.29
CA ILE A 257 -0.92 -16.44 9.04
C ILE A 257 0.56 -16.14 8.89
N THR A 258 0.93 -14.87 8.99
CA THR A 258 2.32 -14.42 8.84
C THR A 258 2.69 -13.45 9.96
N LYS A 259 3.93 -13.57 10.44
CA LYS A 259 4.54 -12.65 11.38
C LYS A 259 5.54 -11.76 10.65
N PRO A 260 5.82 -10.54 11.15
CA PRO A 260 6.86 -9.72 10.57
C PRO A 260 8.22 -10.45 10.58
N PRO A 261 9.10 -10.16 9.61
CA PRO A 261 10.47 -10.66 9.63
C PRO A 261 11.22 -10.25 10.91
N GLY A 262 12.05 -11.15 11.46
CA GLY A 262 12.96 -10.83 12.56
C GLY A 262 12.32 -10.55 13.93
N THR A 263 11.10 -11.01 14.21
CA THR A 263 10.42 -10.65 15.46
C THR A 263 10.94 -11.40 16.69
N SER A 264 11.63 -10.67 17.57
CA SER A 264 11.48 -10.84 19.01
C SER A 264 10.05 -10.46 19.43
N SER A 265 9.54 -11.07 20.50
CA SER A 265 8.15 -10.96 21.00
C SER A 265 7.70 -9.55 21.45
N SER A 266 8.52 -8.52 21.27
CA SER A 266 8.30 -7.15 21.78
C SER A 266 7.75 -6.14 20.76
N LYS A 267 7.76 -6.44 19.46
CA LYS A 267 7.27 -5.50 18.41
C LYS A 267 5.73 -5.38 18.46
N LYS A 268 5.20 -4.15 18.52
CA LYS A 268 3.74 -3.86 18.58
C LYS A 268 3.12 -3.49 17.23
N ILE A 269 3.94 -3.17 16.22
CA ILE A 269 3.53 -3.00 14.83
C ILE A 269 3.75 -4.33 14.11
N PHE A 270 2.71 -4.81 13.45
CA PHE A 270 2.72 -6.11 12.76
C PHE A 270 2.77 -5.96 11.25
N ARG A 271 2.19 -4.89 10.72
CA ARG A 271 2.15 -4.62 9.29
C ARG A 271 2.48 -3.16 9.01
N ILE A 272 3.22 -2.93 7.94
CA ILE A 272 3.49 -1.60 7.38
C ILE A 272 3.01 -1.58 5.94
N ASN A 273 2.27 -0.54 5.58
CA ASN A 273 1.89 -0.25 4.19
C ASN A 273 2.48 1.09 3.79
N LEU A 274 3.05 1.15 2.60
CA LEU A 274 3.48 2.40 1.99
C LEU A 274 2.59 2.68 0.78
N ASN A 275 1.89 3.81 0.77
CA ASN A 275 1.20 4.34 -0.39
C ASN A 275 2.02 5.49 -0.99
N VAL A 276 2.32 5.44 -2.29
CA VAL A 276 3.04 6.48 -3.03
C VAL A 276 2.19 6.98 -4.18
N ARG A 277 2.16 8.29 -4.35
CA ARG A 277 1.31 9.00 -5.30
C ARG A 277 2.09 10.06 -6.06
N GLN A 278 1.60 10.35 -7.25
CA GLN A 278 1.98 11.51 -8.05
C GLN A 278 0.92 12.59 -7.87
N MET A 279 1.35 13.83 -7.65
CA MET A 279 0.47 14.96 -7.33
C MET A 279 0.07 15.72 -8.59
N PHE A 280 0.99 15.87 -9.55
CA PHE A 280 0.79 16.70 -10.73
C PHE A 280 0.92 15.92 -12.03
N PHE A 281 0.38 16.49 -13.11
CA PHE A 281 0.60 15.95 -14.45
C PHE A 281 2.05 16.18 -14.88
N SER A 282 2.61 15.28 -15.69
CA SER A 282 4.02 15.33 -16.13
C SER A 282 4.40 16.67 -16.80
N ASP A 283 3.43 17.37 -17.39
CA ASP A 283 3.61 18.64 -18.10
C ASP A 283 3.50 19.89 -17.21
N CYS A 284 3.06 19.73 -15.96
CA CYS A 284 3.06 20.82 -14.98
C CYS A 284 4.47 20.99 -14.41
N LYS A 285 5.34 21.69 -15.13
CA LYS A 285 6.57 22.23 -14.54
C LYS A 285 6.17 23.37 -13.59
N CYS A 286 6.22 23.11 -12.28
CA CYS A 286 6.32 24.18 -11.29
C CYS A 286 7.65 24.92 -11.46
#